data_AF-A0A538ADN4-F1
#
_entry.id   AF-A0A538ADN4-F1
#
_cell.length_a   1.000
_cell.length_b   1.000
_cell.length_c   1.000
_cell.angle_alpha   90.00
_cell.angle_beta   90.00
_cell.angle_gamma   90.00
#
_symmetry.space_group_name_H-M   'P 1'
#
loop_
_entity.id
_entity.type
_entity.pdbx_description
1 polymer ?
#
loop_
_entity_poly.entity_id
_entity_poly.type
_entity_poly.pdbx_seq_one_letter_code
_entity_poly.pdbx_strand_id
1 'polypeptide(L)'
;AIARSLAGRGVPLYTAHTIREARGRVGEIESVILVQIDGNLKPVTGSEHEIACDTLCLALGLAPNVELLPLVGARLEFVSSLGGWVPAINDSMQTSVPTVFAAGDCAGVDDAMLANPEIAHAQGRLAGHAAAESLGAALRHDGPPSIPLPHRGRGQGEGAVHTYWQTWLQSLLHAGGWEVNICQCEEVTRRELVEVKPPRYLKWESPQMETRSLNTLLRDGPVNQDQIKRLTRGGMGPCQSRRCREQVGLLLAQAAGTSIDRIPLPSFRPPIRPLPMNVLWPEDEPDAVRENWVSWFGIPTQFSPHWEAGMAIAEPTAETRLILRDE
;
A
#
# COMPACT_ATOMS: atom_id res chain seq x y z
N ALA A 1 -19.60 7.42 22.15
CA ALA A 1 -20.91 8.07 21.86
C ALA A 1 -21.64 7.39 20.69
N ILE A 2 -20.98 7.18 19.54
CA ILE A 2 -21.54 6.55 18.34
C ILE A 2 -22.18 5.19 18.62
N ALA A 3 -21.47 4.26 19.27
CA ALA A 3 -22.00 2.95 19.61
C ALA A 3 -23.35 3.01 20.38
N ARG A 4 -23.45 3.90 21.38
CA ARG A 4 -24.71 4.10 22.13
C ARG A 4 -25.83 4.65 21.23
N SER A 5 -25.51 5.57 20.32
CA SER A 5 -26.48 6.10 19.36
C SER A 5 -26.98 5.04 18.39
N LEU A 6 -26.11 4.16 17.91
CA LEU A 6 -26.48 3.04 17.04
C LEU A 6 -27.34 2.02 17.78
N ALA A 7 -26.94 1.64 18.98
CA ALA A 7 -27.71 0.72 19.83
C ALA A 7 -29.12 1.29 20.15
N GLY A 8 -29.23 2.58 20.46
CA GLY A 8 -30.52 3.25 20.69
C GLY A 8 -31.43 3.32 19.45
N ARG A 9 -30.87 3.11 18.25
CA ARG A 9 -31.61 2.99 16.98
C ARG A 9 -31.90 1.53 16.60
N GLY A 10 -31.61 0.58 17.48
CA GLY A 10 -31.84 -0.85 17.25
C GLY A 10 -30.78 -1.54 16.38
N VAL A 11 -29.63 -0.91 16.13
CA VAL A 11 -28.53 -1.55 15.40
C VAL A 11 -27.83 -2.56 16.33
N PRO A 12 -27.78 -3.86 15.99
CA PRO A 12 -27.09 -4.86 16.79
C PRO A 12 -25.58 -4.59 16.81
N LEU A 13 -24.98 -4.68 18.00
CA LEU A 13 -23.54 -4.50 18.18
C LEU A 13 -22.93 -5.77 18.76
N TYR A 14 -22.08 -6.42 17.97
CA TYR A 14 -21.36 -7.63 18.37
C TYR A 14 -19.92 -7.27 18.77
N THR A 15 -19.67 -7.12 20.07
CA THR A 15 -18.32 -6.90 20.63
C THR A 15 -17.64 -8.23 20.93
N ALA A 16 -16.31 -8.32 20.83
CA ALA A 16 -15.58 -9.59 20.97
C ALA A 16 -16.09 -10.68 20.01
N HIS A 17 -16.35 -10.28 18.77
CA HIS A 17 -16.68 -11.18 17.66
C HIS A 17 -15.76 -10.88 16.48
N THR A 18 -15.58 -11.88 15.62
CA THR A 18 -14.91 -11.73 14.32
C THR A 18 -15.70 -12.47 13.25
N ILE A 19 -15.37 -12.20 11.99
CA ILE A 19 -15.90 -12.96 10.85
C ILE A 19 -15.06 -14.24 10.73
N ARG A 20 -15.73 -15.39 10.72
CA ARG A 20 -15.13 -16.68 10.44
C ARG A 20 -15.11 -16.98 8.94
N GLU A 21 -16.23 -16.73 8.29
CA GLU A 21 -16.45 -17.08 6.88
C GLU A 21 -17.45 -16.10 6.27
N ALA A 22 -17.26 -15.75 5.00
CA ALA A 22 -18.28 -15.12 4.16
C ALA A 22 -18.73 -16.16 3.11
N ARG A 23 -20.04 -16.31 2.91
CA ARG A 23 -20.62 -17.31 2.02
C ARG A 23 -21.37 -16.64 0.87
N GLY A 24 -21.35 -17.29 -0.27
CA GLY A 24 -22.01 -16.84 -1.49
C GLY A 24 -21.40 -17.48 -2.72
N ARG A 25 -21.94 -17.14 -3.88
CA ARG A 25 -21.39 -17.51 -5.19
C ARG A 25 -20.25 -16.57 -5.58
N VAL A 26 -19.47 -16.93 -6.59
CA VAL A 26 -18.38 -16.08 -7.09
C VAL A 26 -18.95 -14.72 -7.51
N GLY A 27 -18.46 -13.65 -6.88
CA GLY A 27 -18.89 -12.28 -7.13
C GLY A 27 -20.04 -11.78 -6.25
N GLU A 28 -20.60 -12.63 -5.39
CA GLU A 28 -21.75 -12.31 -4.52
C GLU A 28 -21.51 -12.76 -3.08
N ILE A 29 -22.13 -12.07 -2.13
CA ILE A 29 -22.22 -12.50 -0.73
C ILE A 29 -23.70 -12.70 -0.39
N GLU A 30 -24.00 -13.79 0.30
CA GLU A 30 -25.36 -14.16 0.72
C GLU A 30 -25.45 -14.17 2.26
N SER A 31 -24.34 -14.47 2.95
CA SER A 31 -24.27 -14.41 4.41
C SER A 31 -22.84 -14.29 4.95
N VAL A 32 -22.72 -13.93 6.22
CA VAL A 32 -21.48 -14.02 7.01
C VAL A 32 -21.69 -14.87 8.25
N ILE A 33 -20.68 -15.65 8.60
CA ILE A 33 -20.61 -16.39 9.87
C ILE A 33 -19.78 -15.57 10.85
N LEU A 34 -20.46 -15.00 11.84
CA LEU A 34 -19.82 -14.40 13.00
C LEU A 34 -19.50 -15.49 14.03
N VAL A 35 -18.42 -15.28 14.79
CA VAL A 35 -18.05 -16.14 15.92
C VAL A 35 -17.54 -15.28 17.06
N GLN A 36 -17.90 -15.63 18.29
CA GLN A 36 -17.37 -14.98 19.48
C GLN A 36 -15.89 -15.36 19.66
N ILE A 37 -15.07 -14.44 20.16
CA ILE A 37 -13.66 -14.68 20.49
C ILE A 37 -13.41 -14.58 22.00
N ASP A 38 -12.51 -15.41 22.50
CA ASP A 38 -12.08 -15.42 23.91
C ASP A 38 -10.99 -14.37 24.20
N GLY A 39 -10.51 -14.32 25.45
CA GLY A 39 -9.42 -13.42 25.85
C GLY A 39 -8.08 -13.65 25.15
N ASN A 40 -7.91 -14.79 24.47
CA ASN A 40 -6.75 -15.13 23.63
C ASN A 40 -7.04 -14.92 22.14
N LEU A 41 -8.14 -14.24 21.79
CA LEU A 41 -8.59 -13.98 20.43
C LEU A 41 -8.87 -15.27 19.63
N LYS A 42 -9.17 -16.39 20.30
CA LYS A 42 -9.53 -17.65 19.67
C LYS A 42 -11.06 -17.77 19.57
N PRO A 43 -11.59 -18.38 18.48
CA PRO A 43 -13.02 -18.58 18.34
C PRO A 43 -13.57 -19.51 19.43
N VAL A 44 -14.70 -19.12 20.03
CA VAL A 44 -15.44 -19.94 21.00
C VAL A 44 -16.32 -20.92 20.22
N THR A 45 -16.06 -22.22 20.37
CA THR A 45 -16.82 -23.27 19.68
C THR A 45 -18.31 -23.23 20.05
N GLY A 46 -19.19 -23.30 19.06
CA GLY A 46 -20.65 -23.29 19.25
C GLY A 46 -21.26 -21.88 19.36
N SER A 47 -20.45 -20.82 19.24
CA SER A 47 -20.93 -19.43 19.25
C SER A 47 -21.19 -18.87 17.84
N GLU A 48 -21.14 -19.72 16.82
CA GLU A 48 -21.34 -19.31 15.44
C GLU A 48 -22.76 -18.79 15.20
N HIS A 49 -22.86 -17.62 14.58
CA HIS A 49 -24.13 -17.02 14.20
C HIS A 49 -24.07 -16.52 12.76
N GLU A 50 -25.03 -16.96 11.94
CA GLU A 50 -25.13 -16.58 10.55
C GLU A 50 -26.00 -15.34 10.39
N ILE A 51 -25.48 -14.34 9.67
CA ILE A 51 -26.20 -13.12 9.31
C ILE A 51 -26.34 -13.11 7.79
N ALA A 52 -27.58 -13.17 7.31
CA ALA A 52 -27.87 -12.96 5.90
C ALA A 52 -27.54 -11.51 5.51
N CYS A 53 -26.75 -11.33 4.45
CA CYS A 53 -26.35 -10.01 3.96
C CYS A 53 -25.88 -10.10 2.51
N ASP A 54 -26.09 -9.02 1.77
CA ASP A 54 -25.61 -8.83 0.39
C ASP A 54 -24.33 -7.98 0.30
N THR A 55 -23.88 -7.44 1.44
CA THR A 55 -22.75 -6.51 1.52
C THR A 55 -22.00 -6.67 2.82
N LEU A 56 -20.67 -6.77 2.74
CA LEU A 56 -19.76 -6.72 3.89
C LEU A 56 -18.86 -5.49 3.81
N CYS A 57 -19.04 -4.56 4.76
CA CYS A 57 -18.20 -3.36 4.88
C CYS A 57 -17.12 -3.57 5.94
N LEU A 58 -15.85 -3.55 5.53
CA LEU A 58 -14.70 -3.67 6.43
C LEU A 58 -14.07 -2.28 6.71
N ALA A 59 -14.25 -1.78 7.93
CA ALA A 59 -13.69 -0.52 8.41
C ALA A 59 -12.64 -0.78 9.51
N LEU A 60 -11.44 -1.19 9.08
CA LEU A 60 -10.41 -1.75 9.96
C LEU A 60 -9.34 -0.76 10.38
N GLY A 61 -9.23 0.37 9.70
CA GLY A 61 -8.22 1.39 9.94
C GLY A 61 -7.78 2.08 8.67
N LEU A 62 -6.98 3.11 8.84
CA LEU A 62 -6.43 3.93 7.77
C LEU A 62 -4.91 4.02 7.92
N ALA A 63 -4.22 3.96 6.79
CA ALA A 63 -2.78 4.16 6.70
C ALA A 63 -2.50 5.36 5.79
N PRO A 64 -1.54 6.23 6.12
CA PRO A 64 -1.11 7.31 5.24
C PRO A 64 -0.64 6.80 3.87
N ASN A 65 -1.09 7.47 2.81
CA ASN A 65 -0.60 7.24 1.44
C ASN A 65 0.72 7.98 1.25
N VAL A 66 1.83 7.30 1.48
CA VAL A 66 3.18 7.88 1.48
C VAL A 66 3.98 7.63 0.22
N GLU A 67 3.46 6.90 -0.78
CA GLU A 67 4.28 6.29 -1.85
C GLU A 67 5.05 7.30 -2.72
N LEU A 68 4.50 8.50 -2.91
CA LEU A 68 5.15 9.58 -3.67
C LEU A 68 6.37 10.18 -2.95
N LEU A 69 6.31 10.26 -1.62
CA LEU A 69 7.28 10.95 -0.78
C LEU A 69 8.70 10.36 -0.87
N PRO A 70 8.92 9.04 -0.68
CA PRO A 70 10.25 8.47 -0.81
C PRO A 70 10.76 8.49 -2.26
N LEU A 71 9.87 8.50 -3.25
CA LEU A 71 10.26 8.61 -4.66
C LEU A 71 10.84 9.99 -5.01
N VAL A 72 10.41 11.04 -4.31
CA VAL A 72 11.00 12.39 -4.42
C VAL A 72 12.13 12.63 -3.40
N GLY A 73 12.53 11.60 -2.64
CA GLY A 73 13.61 11.66 -1.66
C GLY A 73 13.20 12.17 -0.26
N ALA A 74 11.91 12.33 0.01
CA ALA A 74 11.44 12.71 1.34
C ALA A 74 11.61 11.55 2.33
N ARG A 75 12.13 11.88 3.51
CA ARG A 75 12.34 10.95 4.61
C ARG A 75 11.01 10.59 5.26
N LEU A 76 10.83 9.31 5.56
CA LEU A 76 9.70 8.82 6.34
C LEU A 76 10.16 8.42 7.74
N GLU A 77 9.25 8.52 8.69
CA GLU A 77 9.39 8.06 10.06
C GLU A 77 8.19 7.20 10.45
N PHE A 78 8.41 6.22 11.32
CA PHE A 78 7.31 5.40 11.82
C PHE A 78 6.73 6.01 13.10
N VAL A 79 5.46 6.40 13.03
CA VAL A 79 4.69 6.94 14.14
C VAL A 79 3.35 6.20 14.22
N SER A 80 3.29 5.17 15.08
CA SER A 80 2.10 4.30 15.20
C SER A 80 0.81 5.06 15.50
N SER A 81 0.88 6.14 16.29
CA SER A 81 -0.26 6.98 16.66
C SER A 81 -0.75 7.89 15.53
N LEU A 82 -0.03 7.96 14.41
CA LEU A 82 -0.41 8.66 13.18
C LEU A 82 -0.71 7.69 12.02
N GLY A 83 -0.95 6.41 12.33
CA GLY A 83 -1.27 5.40 11.32
C GLY A 83 -0.05 4.74 10.67
N GLY A 84 1.15 4.90 11.25
CA GLY A 84 2.36 4.18 10.83
C GLY A 84 3.39 5.09 10.17
N TRP A 85 3.79 4.77 8.95
CA TRP A 85 4.80 5.54 8.23
C TRP A 85 4.23 6.89 7.76
N VAL A 86 4.90 7.97 8.13
CA VAL A 86 4.54 9.37 7.81
C VAL A 86 5.78 10.13 7.34
N PRO A 87 5.65 11.20 6.53
CA PRO A 87 6.78 12.08 6.23
C PRO A 87 7.32 12.76 7.48
N ALA A 88 8.64 12.88 7.57
CA ALA A 88 9.26 13.81 8.51
C ALA A 88 8.99 15.24 8.03
N ILE A 89 8.17 15.98 8.78
CA ILE A 89 7.78 17.36 8.46
C ILE A 89 8.06 18.34 9.60
N ASN A 90 8.26 19.60 9.27
CA ASN A 90 8.36 20.69 10.23
C ASN A 90 7.01 21.40 10.47
N ASP A 91 7.03 22.44 11.32
CA ASP A 91 5.83 23.23 11.67
C ASP A 91 5.17 23.93 10.47
N SER A 92 5.88 24.08 9.36
CA SER A 92 5.38 24.65 8.10
C SER A 92 4.92 23.58 7.10
N MET A 93 4.77 22.33 7.52
CA MET A 93 4.41 21.19 6.66
C MET A 93 5.43 20.85 5.57
N GLN A 94 6.64 21.38 5.68
CA GLN A 94 7.72 21.10 4.76
C GLN A 94 8.36 19.76 5.12
N THR A 95 8.57 18.90 4.12
CA THR A 95 9.25 17.63 4.31
C THR A 95 10.77 17.81 4.42
N SER A 96 11.54 16.72 4.54
CA SER A 96 12.99 16.79 4.42
C SER A 96 13.51 17.23 3.04
N VAL A 97 12.65 17.31 2.03
CA VAL A 97 12.96 17.87 0.71
C VAL A 97 12.41 19.30 0.68
N PRO A 98 13.26 20.34 0.52
CA PRO A 98 12.84 21.73 0.70
C PRO A 98 11.70 22.20 -0.20
N THR A 99 11.53 21.59 -1.37
CA THR A 99 10.50 21.94 -2.36
C THR A 99 9.23 21.08 -2.26
N VAL A 100 9.16 20.17 -1.28
CA VAL A 100 8.05 19.22 -1.12
C VAL A 100 7.40 19.41 0.24
N PHE A 101 6.08 19.56 0.23
CA PHE A 101 5.23 19.77 1.40
C PHE A 101 4.20 18.64 1.50
N ALA A 102 3.80 18.28 2.71
CA ALA A 102 2.81 17.22 2.96
C ALA A 102 1.78 17.70 3.98
N ALA A 103 0.50 17.55 3.64
CA ALA A 103 -0.62 18.01 4.47
C ALA A 103 -1.82 17.08 4.36
N GLY A 104 -2.66 17.06 5.39
CA GLY A 104 -3.78 16.14 5.51
C GLY A 104 -3.32 14.71 5.81
N ASP A 105 -4.12 13.72 5.41
CA ASP A 105 -3.95 12.33 5.80
C ASP A 105 -2.61 11.69 5.38
N CYS A 106 -1.94 12.21 4.34
CA CYS A 106 -0.61 11.72 3.96
C CYS A 106 0.49 12.13 4.95
N ALA A 107 0.26 13.18 5.75
CA ALA A 107 1.13 13.62 6.84
C ALA A 107 0.88 12.86 8.16
N GLY A 108 -0.15 12.02 8.20
CA GLY A 108 -0.55 11.25 9.37
C GLY A 108 -2.07 11.24 9.54
N VAL A 109 -2.57 10.18 10.16
CA VAL A 109 -4.00 10.00 10.45
C VAL A 109 -4.20 9.62 11.90
N ASP A 110 -5.12 10.29 12.57
CA ASP A 110 -5.60 9.92 13.90
C ASP A 110 -7.11 10.23 14.05
N ASP A 111 -7.71 9.76 15.15
CA ASP A 111 -9.14 9.91 15.40
C ASP A 111 -9.60 11.39 15.46
N ALA A 112 -8.75 12.31 15.94
CA ALA A 112 -9.09 13.73 16.00
C ALA A 112 -9.07 14.37 14.61
N MET A 113 -8.10 14.01 13.77
CA MET A 113 -8.01 14.43 12.37
C MET A 113 -9.21 13.93 11.56
N LEU A 114 -9.61 12.67 11.76
CA LEU A 114 -10.77 12.08 11.09
C LEU A 114 -12.09 12.70 11.55
N ALA A 115 -12.19 13.07 12.83
CA ALA A 115 -13.38 13.71 13.37
C ALA A 115 -13.53 15.18 12.98
N ASN A 116 -12.44 15.85 12.58
CA ASN A 116 -12.44 17.28 12.27
C ASN A 116 -11.65 17.61 10.99
N PRO A 117 -12.34 17.80 9.84
CA PRO A 117 -11.68 18.13 8.57
C PRO A 117 -10.97 19.49 8.59
N GLU A 118 -11.29 20.39 9.52
CA GLU A 118 -10.60 21.68 9.63
C GLU A 118 -9.11 21.54 9.98
N ILE A 119 -8.72 20.42 10.59
CA ILE A 119 -7.31 20.13 10.82
C ILE A 119 -6.62 20.00 9.45
N ALA A 120 -7.08 19.08 8.59
CA ALA A 120 -6.51 18.91 7.25
C ALA A 120 -6.56 20.19 6.41
N HIS A 121 -7.67 20.95 6.46
CA HIS A 121 -7.77 22.25 5.77
C HIS A 121 -6.69 23.23 6.21
N ALA A 122 -6.43 23.33 7.51
CA ALA A 122 -5.41 24.22 8.02
C ALA A 122 -3.99 23.77 7.71
N GLN A 123 -3.73 22.47 7.77
CA GLN A 123 -2.47 21.90 7.31
C GLN A 123 -2.22 22.25 5.85
N GLY A 124 -3.25 22.14 4.99
CA GLY A 124 -3.18 22.52 3.58
C GLY A 124 -2.91 24.01 3.38
N ARG A 125 -3.56 24.89 4.16
CA ARG A 125 -3.26 26.33 4.15
C ARG A 125 -1.81 26.61 4.53
N LEU A 126 -1.32 26.02 5.63
CA LEU A 126 0.07 26.16 6.08
C LEU A 126 1.07 25.71 5.01
N ALA A 127 0.88 24.51 4.44
CA ALA A 127 1.71 23.99 3.37
C ALA A 127 1.69 24.90 2.13
N GLY A 128 0.52 25.41 1.74
CA GLY A 128 0.37 26.31 0.60
C GLY A 128 1.08 27.65 0.79
N HIS A 129 0.94 28.26 1.98
CA HIS A 129 1.66 29.49 2.33
C HIS A 129 3.18 29.28 2.31
N ALA A 130 3.66 28.23 2.97
CA ALA A 130 5.08 27.91 3.03
C ALA A 130 5.67 27.59 1.65
N ALA A 131 4.91 26.89 0.79
CA ALA A 131 5.32 26.64 -0.59
C ALA A 131 5.43 27.94 -1.39
N ALA A 132 4.45 28.83 -1.31
CA ALA A 132 4.48 30.11 -2.01
C ALA A 132 5.63 31.03 -1.51
N GLU A 133 5.87 31.08 -0.20
CA GLU A 133 7.00 31.82 0.39
C GLU A 133 8.35 31.25 -0.05
N SER A 134 8.46 29.93 -0.17
CA SER A 134 9.68 29.28 -0.69
C SER A 134 10.02 29.67 -2.13
N LEU A 135 9.03 30.17 -2.88
CA LEU A 135 9.17 30.70 -4.25
C LEU A 135 9.32 32.23 -4.28
N GLY A 136 9.43 32.89 -3.12
CA GLY A 136 9.61 34.34 -3.00
C GLY A 136 8.32 35.17 -2.99
N ALA A 137 7.15 34.54 -2.82
CA ALA A 137 5.90 35.29 -2.67
C ALA A 137 5.86 36.01 -1.30
N ALA A 138 5.54 37.31 -1.31
CA ALA A 138 5.32 38.08 -0.09
C ALA A 138 3.85 37.95 0.33
N LEU A 139 3.56 37.02 1.25
CA LEU A 139 2.21 36.81 1.76
C LEU A 139 1.98 37.55 3.06
N ARG A 140 0.75 38.03 3.26
CA ARG A 140 0.32 38.53 4.58
C ARG A 140 0.04 37.34 5.47
N HIS A 141 0.72 37.27 6.61
CA HIS A 141 0.36 36.33 7.67
C HIS A 141 -0.76 36.91 8.51
N ASP A 142 -1.94 36.30 8.47
CA ASP A 142 -3.04 36.60 9.40
C ASP A 142 -2.81 35.95 10.79
N GLY A 143 -1.56 35.58 11.11
CA GLY A 143 -1.16 34.79 12.27
C GLY A 143 -1.26 33.28 12.02
N PRO A 144 -0.50 32.44 12.75
CA PRO A 144 -0.61 30.99 12.59
C PRO A 144 -1.99 30.53 13.09
N PRO A 145 -2.72 29.67 12.34
CA PRO A 145 -3.86 28.98 12.90
C PRO A 145 -3.42 28.20 14.14
N SER A 146 -4.14 28.34 15.25
CA SER A 146 -3.90 27.58 16.48
C SER A 146 -4.40 26.13 16.31
N ILE A 147 -3.72 25.36 15.46
CA ILE A 147 -4.13 24.00 15.12
C ILE A 147 -3.04 23.01 15.52
N PRO A 148 -3.40 21.87 16.15
CA PRO A 148 -2.43 20.87 16.54
C PRO A 148 -1.68 20.34 15.33
N LEU A 149 -0.36 20.49 15.34
CA LEU A 149 0.52 19.80 14.39
C LEU A 149 0.60 18.31 14.76
N PRO A 150 0.72 17.40 13.78
CA PRO A 150 0.75 15.94 14.01
C PRO A 150 1.80 15.49 15.05
N HIS A 151 2.90 16.24 15.17
CA HIS A 151 4.07 15.85 15.95
C HIS A 151 4.19 16.51 17.34
N ARG A 152 3.32 17.46 17.72
CA ARG A 152 3.43 18.11 19.04
C ARG A 152 2.96 17.17 20.16
N GLY A 153 3.93 16.61 20.90
CA GLY A 153 3.71 16.06 22.25
C GLY A 153 3.17 14.63 22.34
N ARG A 154 3.02 13.89 21.23
CA ARG A 154 2.62 12.48 21.27
C ARG A 154 3.86 11.59 21.41
N GLY A 155 4.17 11.19 22.65
CA GLY A 155 5.15 10.14 22.90
C GLY A 155 4.77 8.82 22.23
N GLN A 156 5.76 7.96 21.99
CA GLN A 156 5.62 6.65 21.35
C GLN A 156 4.80 5.62 22.17
N GLY A 157 4.22 6.01 23.32
CA GLY A 157 3.92 5.09 24.42
C GLY A 157 2.47 4.66 24.64
N GLU A 158 1.45 5.38 24.16
CA GLU A 158 0.05 5.06 24.47
C GLU A 158 -0.86 5.21 23.25
N GLY A 159 -1.65 4.17 22.92
CA GLY A 159 -2.63 4.21 21.82
C GLY A 159 -2.10 3.84 20.44
N ALA A 160 -1.18 2.87 20.35
CA ALA A 160 -0.65 2.39 19.07
C ALA A 160 -1.76 1.77 18.20
N VAL A 161 -2.08 2.41 17.06
CA VAL A 161 -3.04 1.91 16.05
C VAL A 161 -2.74 0.47 15.64
N HIS A 162 -1.45 0.13 15.58
CA HIS A 162 -0.98 -1.21 15.22
C HIS A 162 -1.30 -2.29 16.26
N THR A 163 -1.50 -1.93 17.54
CA THR A 163 -1.97 -2.90 18.55
C THR A 163 -3.40 -3.35 18.22
N TYR A 164 -4.26 -2.41 17.82
CA TYR A 164 -5.61 -2.72 17.37
C TYR A 164 -5.60 -3.55 16.07
N TRP A 165 -4.77 -3.18 15.08
CA TRP A 165 -4.64 -3.96 13.85
C TRP A 165 -4.10 -5.36 14.10
N GLN A 166 -3.10 -5.51 14.98
CA GLN A 166 -2.57 -6.81 15.36
C GLN A 166 -3.64 -7.66 16.04
N THR A 167 -4.45 -7.07 16.94
CA THR A 167 -5.56 -7.76 17.61
C THR A 167 -6.58 -8.26 16.59
N TRP A 168 -7.02 -7.40 15.68
CA TRP A 168 -7.98 -7.75 14.64
C TRP A 168 -7.43 -8.82 13.68
N LEU A 169 -6.18 -8.68 13.26
CA LEU A 169 -5.52 -9.66 12.40
C LEU A 169 -5.43 -11.02 13.10
N GLN A 170 -5.01 -11.09 14.36
CA GLN A 170 -4.96 -12.36 15.10
C GLN A 170 -6.35 -12.99 15.21
N SER A 171 -7.39 -12.23 15.55
CA SER A 171 -8.75 -12.79 15.66
C SER A 171 -9.22 -13.35 14.32
N LEU A 172 -9.00 -12.64 13.22
CA LEU A 172 -9.37 -13.12 11.89
C LEU A 172 -8.59 -14.39 11.52
N LEU A 173 -7.29 -14.42 11.77
CA LEU A 173 -6.43 -15.55 11.43
C LEU A 173 -6.72 -16.78 12.29
N HIS A 174 -7.11 -16.61 13.56
CA HIS A 174 -7.55 -17.72 14.40
C HIS A 174 -8.92 -18.27 13.97
N ALA A 175 -9.84 -17.42 13.53
CA ALA A 175 -11.17 -17.85 13.10
C ALA A 175 -11.19 -18.43 11.66
N GLY A 176 -10.56 -17.74 10.71
CA GLY A 176 -10.55 -18.13 9.29
C GLY A 176 -9.42 -19.11 8.91
N GLY A 177 -8.41 -19.28 9.76
CA GLY A 177 -7.37 -20.29 9.59
C GLY A 177 -6.31 -19.93 8.53
N TRP A 178 -5.96 -20.92 7.69
CA TRP A 178 -4.83 -20.85 6.75
C TRP A 178 -5.21 -20.29 5.37
N GLU A 179 -6.49 -20.39 5.00
CA GLU A 179 -6.99 -19.97 3.68
C GLU A 179 -7.47 -18.50 3.66
N VAL A 180 -7.25 -17.75 4.74
CA VAL A 180 -7.54 -16.32 4.77
C VAL A 180 -6.70 -15.60 3.72
N ASN A 181 -7.36 -14.88 2.80
CA ASN A 181 -6.69 -14.08 1.79
C ASN A 181 -5.93 -12.90 2.41
N ILE A 182 -4.62 -12.83 2.14
CA ILE A 182 -3.77 -11.72 2.51
C ILE A 182 -3.63 -10.72 1.35
N CYS A 183 -3.40 -11.19 0.12
CA CYS A 183 -3.39 -10.33 -1.05
C CYS A 183 -4.58 -10.66 -1.93
N GLN A 184 -5.61 -9.82 -1.94
CA GLN A 184 -6.80 -10.03 -2.77
C GLN A 184 -6.49 -9.96 -4.28
N CYS A 185 -5.57 -9.08 -4.70
CA CYS A 185 -5.28 -8.90 -6.11
C CYS A 185 -4.56 -10.10 -6.77
N GLU A 186 -3.82 -10.87 -5.98
CA GLU A 186 -3.03 -12.01 -6.45
C GLU A 186 -3.49 -13.32 -5.76
N GLU A 187 -4.65 -13.27 -5.09
CA GLU A 187 -5.25 -14.40 -4.35
C GLU A 187 -4.28 -15.14 -3.40
N VAL A 188 -3.33 -14.40 -2.81
CA VAL A 188 -2.34 -14.98 -1.90
C VAL A 188 -2.95 -15.11 -0.52
N THR A 189 -3.03 -16.35 -0.03
CA THR A 189 -3.50 -16.66 1.32
C THR A 189 -2.41 -16.56 2.38
N ARG A 190 -2.84 -16.61 3.65
CA ARG A 190 -1.94 -16.72 4.81
C ARG A 190 -1.00 -17.91 4.66
N ARG A 191 -1.51 -19.06 4.21
CA ARG A 191 -0.70 -20.27 3.96
C ARG A 191 0.42 -19.96 2.99
N GLU A 192 0.09 -19.48 1.80
CA GLU A 192 1.09 -19.18 0.75
C GLU A 192 2.10 -18.13 1.21
N LEU A 193 1.67 -17.11 1.97
CA LEU A 193 2.59 -16.12 2.53
C LEU A 193 3.57 -16.73 3.55
N VAL A 194 3.05 -17.54 4.50
CA VAL A 194 3.85 -18.12 5.59
C VAL A 194 4.76 -19.24 5.10
N GLU A 195 4.27 -20.07 4.19
CA GLU A 195 5.02 -21.13 3.52
C GLU A 195 5.88 -20.58 2.37
N VAL A 196 5.80 -19.27 2.06
CA VAL A 196 6.61 -18.61 1.04
C VAL A 196 6.45 -19.28 -0.34
N LYS A 197 5.20 -19.49 -0.73
CA LYS A 197 4.82 -20.11 -2.00
C LYS A 197 4.18 -19.08 -2.93
N PRO A 198 4.37 -19.23 -4.25
CA PRO A 198 3.60 -18.45 -5.23
C PRO A 198 2.10 -18.78 -5.13
N PRO A 199 1.22 -17.95 -5.71
CA PRO A 199 -0.22 -18.21 -5.73
C PRO A 199 -0.54 -19.57 -6.39
N ARG A 200 -1.50 -20.29 -5.84
CA ARG A 200 -1.95 -21.62 -6.31
C ARG A 200 -2.33 -21.73 -7.78
N TYR A 201 -2.72 -20.63 -8.43
CA TYR A 201 -3.03 -20.64 -9.86
C TYR A 201 -1.77 -20.71 -10.75
N LEU A 202 -0.59 -20.43 -10.19
CA LEU A 202 0.67 -20.68 -10.86
C LEU A 202 1.09 -22.13 -10.60
N LYS A 203 1.04 -22.96 -11.64
CA LYS A 203 1.63 -24.30 -11.60
C LYS A 203 3.14 -24.14 -11.45
N TRP A 204 3.66 -24.41 -10.26
CA TRP A 204 5.07 -24.24 -9.92
C TRP A 204 5.55 -25.39 -9.04
N GLU A 205 6.76 -25.87 -9.33
CA GLU A 205 7.45 -26.92 -8.58
C GLU A 205 8.91 -26.49 -8.41
N SER A 206 9.38 -26.48 -7.17
CA SER A 206 10.80 -26.21 -6.88
C SER A 206 11.18 -26.91 -5.59
N PRO A 207 11.94 -28.02 -5.68
CA PRO A 207 12.39 -28.75 -4.50
C PRO A 207 13.11 -27.87 -3.48
N GLN A 208 13.86 -26.87 -3.95
CA GLN A 208 14.59 -25.95 -3.09
C GLN A 208 13.64 -25.06 -2.29
N MET A 209 12.68 -24.44 -2.96
CA MET A 209 11.78 -23.47 -2.35
C MET A 209 10.63 -24.11 -1.57
N GLU A 210 10.25 -25.35 -1.86
CA GLU A 210 9.26 -26.11 -1.09
C GLU A 210 9.67 -26.34 0.37
N THR A 211 10.98 -26.32 0.65
CA THR A 211 11.51 -26.45 2.02
C THR A 211 11.56 -25.12 2.78
N ARG A 212 11.17 -24.01 2.13
CA ARG A 212 11.25 -22.67 2.69
C ARG A 212 9.93 -22.27 3.34
N SER A 213 10.03 -21.36 4.29
CA SER A 213 8.95 -20.68 5.01
C SER A 213 9.50 -19.38 5.58
N LEU A 214 8.63 -18.53 6.14
CA LEU A 214 9.06 -17.33 6.84
C LEU A 214 10.06 -17.66 7.96
N ASN A 215 9.81 -18.74 8.71
CA ASN A 215 10.69 -19.18 9.80
C ASN A 215 12.09 -19.59 9.32
N THR A 216 12.19 -20.21 8.15
CA THR A 216 13.51 -20.57 7.59
C THR A 216 14.22 -19.35 7.01
N LEU A 217 13.48 -18.40 6.40
CA LEU A 217 14.07 -17.18 5.86
C LEU A 217 14.69 -16.29 6.94
N LEU A 218 14.09 -16.27 8.14
CA LEU A 218 14.62 -15.53 9.29
C LEU A 218 16.03 -15.97 9.72
N ARG A 219 16.45 -17.18 9.34
CA ARG A 219 17.81 -17.68 9.60
C ARG A 219 18.86 -17.07 8.67
N ASP A 220 18.43 -16.60 7.50
CA ASP A 220 19.31 -16.01 6.49
C ASP A 220 19.48 -14.49 6.70
N GLY A 221 18.60 -13.87 7.49
CA GLY A 221 18.61 -12.45 7.78
C GLY A 221 17.23 -11.89 8.11
N PRO A 222 17.13 -10.55 8.28
CA PRO A 222 15.85 -9.90 8.53
C PRO A 222 14.90 -10.07 7.35
N VAL A 223 13.65 -10.39 7.63
CA VAL A 223 12.60 -10.49 6.60
C VAL A 223 12.28 -9.11 6.03
N ASN A 224 12.10 -9.07 4.71
CA ASN A 224 11.78 -7.85 3.97
C ASN A 224 10.55 -8.08 3.09
N GLN A 225 9.61 -7.15 3.10
CA GLN A 225 8.40 -7.23 2.28
C GLN A 225 8.68 -7.40 0.79
N ASP A 226 9.73 -6.76 0.24
CA ASP A 226 10.12 -6.92 -1.16
C ASP A 226 10.62 -8.33 -1.48
N GLN A 227 11.26 -9.01 -0.52
CA GLN A 227 11.66 -10.42 -0.69
C GLN A 227 10.41 -11.30 -0.75
N ILE A 228 9.49 -11.13 0.20
CA ILE A 228 8.25 -11.90 0.27
C ILE A 228 7.35 -11.63 -0.94
N LYS A 229 7.28 -10.39 -1.41
CA LYS A 229 6.61 -9.99 -2.64
C LYS A 229 7.12 -10.78 -3.84
N ARG A 230 8.45 -10.90 -4.02
CA ARG A 230 9.06 -11.65 -5.14
C ARG A 230 8.76 -13.16 -5.08
N LEU A 231 8.69 -13.72 -3.88
CA LEU A 231 8.51 -15.17 -3.69
C LEU A 231 7.04 -15.61 -3.72
N THR A 232 6.12 -14.73 -3.28
CA THR A 232 4.70 -15.07 -3.09
C THR A 232 3.76 -14.33 -4.01
N ARG A 233 4.25 -13.32 -4.75
CA ARG A 233 3.46 -12.31 -5.47
C ARG A 233 2.55 -11.44 -4.58
N GLY A 234 2.56 -11.63 -3.26
CA GLY A 234 1.83 -10.78 -2.32
C GLY A 234 2.23 -9.32 -2.47
N GLY A 235 1.30 -8.50 -2.97
CA GLY A 235 1.55 -7.08 -3.25
C GLY A 235 1.97 -6.75 -4.68
N MET A 236 2.01 -7.72 -5.60
CA MET A 236 2.35 -7.50 -7.02
C MET A 236 1.16 -7.13 -7.91
N GLY A 237 -0.08 -7.30 -7.43
CA GLY A 237 -1.26 -7.01 -8.21
C GLY A 237 -1.48 -5.51 -8.50
N PRO A 238 -2.58 -5.13 -9.19
CA PRO A 238 -2.82 -3.75 -9.63
C PRO A 238 -2.87 -2.72 -8.50
N CYS A 239 -3.16 -3.15 -7.27
CA CYS A 239 -3.13 -2.27 -6.11
C CYS A 239 -1.70 -1.91 -5.64
N GLN A 240 -0.66 -2.61 -6.09
CA GLN A 240 0.75 -2.41 -5.68
C GLN A 240 0.91 -2.32 -4.15
N SER A 241 0.46 -3.36 -3.44
CA SER A 241 0.48 -3.47 -1.97
C SER A 241 -0.39 -2.50 -1.17
N ARG A 242 -1.09 -1.53 -1.78
CA ARG A 242 -1.90 -0.54 -1.04
C ARG A 242 -2.95 -1.14 -0.09
N ARG A 243 -3.46 -2.33 -0.41
CA ARG A 243 -4.44 -3.04 0.42
C ARG A 243 -3.80 -4.00 1.42
N CYS A 244 -2.66 -4.60 1.07
CA CYS A 244 -2.09 -5.72 1.84
C CYS A 244 -0.76 -5.40 2.55
N ARG A 245 -0.18 -4.20 2.36
CA ARG A 245 1.13 -3.83 2.94
C ARG A 245 1.17 -3.98 4.46
N GLU A 246 0.20 -3.39 5.16
CA GLU A 246 0.20 -3.36 6.62
C GLU A 246 0.00 -4.76 7.21
N GLN A 247 -0.94 -5.54 6.67
CA GLN A 247 -1.16 -6.93 7.10
C GLN A 247 0.02 -7.86 6.80
N VAL A 248 0.70 -7.70 5.66
CA VAL A 248 1.94 -8.42 5.37
C VAL A 248 3.01 -8.00 6.38
N GLY A 249 3.18 -6.70 6.62
CA GLY A 249 4.11 -6.17 7.62
C GLY A 249 3.88 -6.74 9.02
N LEU A 250 2.63 -6.78 9.49
CA LEU A 250 2.26 -7.36 10.78
C LEU A 250 2.56 -8.87 10.85
N LEU A 251 2.28 -9.63 9.79
CA LEU A 251 2.63 -11.06 9.73
C LEU A 251 4.14 -11.31 9.77
N LEU A 252 4.93 -10.47 9.09
CA LEU A 252 6.39 -10.56 9.14
C LEU A 252 6.93 -10.18 10.52
N ALA A 253 6.39 -9.11 11.13
CA ALA A 253 6.73 -8.71 12.49
C ALA A 253 6.45 -9.83 13.49
N GLN A 254 5.27 -10.47 13.38
CA GLN A 254 4.91 -11.62 14.20
C GLN A 254 5.87 -12.80 14.00
N ALA A 255 6.17 -13.17 12.76
CA ALA A 255 7.08 -14.28 12.47
C ALA A 255 8.51 -14.01 13.01
N ALA A 256 8.97 -12.77 12.88
CA ALA A 256 10.29 -12.34 13.35
C ALA A 256 10.36 -12.08 14.87
N GLY A 257 9.24 -12.11 15.59
CA GLY A 257 9.20 -11.75 17.01
C GLY A 257 9.61 -10.30 17.28
N THR A 258 9.28 -9.38 16.36
CA THR A 258 9.67 -7.96 16.42
C THR A 258 8.46 -7.05 16.24
N SER A 259 8.67 -5.74 16.33
CA SER A 259 7.65 -4.73 16.11
C SER A 259 7.63 -4.25 14.65
N ILE A 260 6.48 -3.78 14.18
CA ILE A 260 6.29 -3.42 12.77
C ILE A 260 7.20 -2.29 12.29
N ASP A 261 7.66 -1.38 13.17
CA ASP A 261 8.64 -0.34 12.85
C ASP A 261 10.00 -0.90 12.41
N ARG A 262 10.30 -2.16 12.77
CA ARG A 262 11.50 -2.88 12.35
C ARG A 262 11.35 -3.60 11.02
N ILE A 263 10.13 -3.71 10.49
CA ILE A 263 9.88 -4.29 9.18
C ILE A 263 10.04 -3.18 8.13
N PRO A 264 11.01 -3.30 7.21
CA PRO A 264 11.19 -2.29 6.16
C PRO A 264 9.95 -2.16 5.28
N LEU A 265 9.62 -0.92 4.91
CA LEU A 265 8.64 -0.67 3.86
C LEU A 265 9.09 -1.32 2.54
N PRO A 266 8.16 -1.88 1.75
CA PRO A 266 8.48 -2.32 0.40
C PRO A 266 8.86 -1.13 -0.47
N SER A 267 9.68 -1.36 -1.50
CA SER A 267 10.06 -0.30 -2.43
C SER A 267 8.87 0.14 -3.28
N PHE A 268 8.73 1.46 -3.45
CA PHE A 268 7.79 2.07 -4.38
C PHE A 268 8.48 2.30 -5.72
N ARG A 269 7.75 2.15 -6.83
CA ARG A 269 8.30 2.30 -8.19
C ARG A 269 7.30 3.07 -9.07
N PRO A 270 7.76 3.96 -9.95
CA PRO A 270 6.92 4.53 -11.00
C PRO A 270 6.48 3.46 -12.02
N PRO A 271 5.28 3.60 -12.62
CA PRO A 271 4.24 4.53 -12.22
C PRO A 271 3.53 4.05 -10.95
N ILE A 272 3.28 4.95 -9.99
CA ILE A 272 2.65 4.62 -8.68
C ILE A 272 1.21 4.09 -8.86
N ARG A 273 0.55 4.56 -9.92
CA ARG A 273 -0.76 4.11 -10.35
C ARG A 273 -0.62 3.59 -11.77
N PRO A 274 -1.31 2.49 -12.15
CA PRO A 274 -1.34 2.05 -13.53
C PRO A 274 -1.73 3.20 -14.45
N LEU A 275 -0.89 3.45 -15.45
CA LEU A 275 -1.18 4.40 -16.52
C LEU A 275 -1.41 3.60 -17.80
N PRO A 276 -2.51 3.85 -18.53
CA PRO A 276 -2.69 3.31 -19.86
C PRO A 276 -1.48 3.66 -20.75
N MET A 277 -1.02 2.71 -21.58
CA MET A 277 0.15 2.93 -22.43
C MET A 277 -0.03 4.09 -23.40
N ASN A 278 -1.26 4.32 -23.89
CA ASN A 278 -1.58 5.46 -24.76
C ASN A 278 -1.42 6.83 -24.09
N VAL A 279 -1.32 6.90 -22.76
CA VAL A 279 -0.96 8.14 -22.05
C VAL A 279 0.54 8.40 -22.13
N LEU A 280 1.36 7.34 -22.13
CA LEU A 280 2.82 7.44 -22.25
C LEU A 280 3.27 7.57 -23.71
N TRP A 281 2.51 6.96 -24.63
CA TRP A 281 2.76 6.97 -26.05
C TRP A 281 1.43 7.20 -26.79
N PRO A 282 1.06 8.46 -27.07
CA PRO A 282 -0.25 8.79 -27.63
C PRO A 282 -0.38 8.50 -29.13
N GLU A 283 0.73 8.22 -29.82
CA GLU A 283 0.75 7.97 -31.26
C GLU A 283 0.59 6.47 -31.55
N ASP A 284 -0.02 6.12 -32.68
CA ASP A 284 0.06 4.74 -33.16
C ASP A 284 1.46 4.45 -33.70
N GLU A 285 1.95 3.23 -33.49
CA GLU A 285 3.12 2.77 -34.23
C GLU A 285 2.82 2.84 -35.75
N PRO A 286 3.69 3.47 -36.55
CA PRO A 286 3.53 3.48 -38.01
C PRO A 286 3.45 2.07 -38.58
N ASP A 287 2.69 1.88 -39.67
CA ASP A 287 2.48 0.55 -40.28
C ASP A 287 3.79 -0.15 -40.62
N ALA A 288 4.81 0.59 -41.10
CA ALA A 288 6.13 0.05 -41.39
C ALA A 288 6.84 -0.56 -40.16
N VAL A 289 6.63 0.01 -38.96
CA VAL A 289 7.17 -0.50 -37.69
C VAL A 289 6.43 -1.77 -37.28
N ARG A 290 5.10 -1.77 -37.39
CA ARG A 290 4.24 -2.92 -37.07
C ARG A 290 4.54 -4.12 -37.95
N GLU A 291 4.76 -3.89 -39.25
CA GLU A 291 4.97 -4.96 -40.23
C GLU A 291 6.33 -5.63 -40.10
N ASN A 292 7.40 -4.87 -39.87
CA ASN A 292 8.74 -5.40 -40.09
C ASN A 292 9.68 -5.34 -38.87
N TRP A 293 9.36 -4.61 -37.78
CA TRP A 293 10.22 -4.40 -36.59
C TRP A 293 11.66 -3.89 -36.87
N VAL A 294 12.07 -3.73 -38.14
CA VAL A 294 13.44 -3.39 -38.57
C VAL A 294 13.84 -1.97 -38.16
N SER A 295 12.87 -1.09 -37.87
CA SER A 295 13.15 0.26 -37.39
C SER A 295 14.00 0.26 -36.12
N TRP A 296 13.84 -0.75 -35.24
CA TRP A 296 14.66 -0.91 -34.02
C TRP A 296 16.12 -1.25 -34.31
N PHE A 297 16.43 -1.73 -35.52
CA PHE A 297 17.79 -2.01 -35.98
C PHE A 297 18.20 -0.95 -37.00
N GLY A 298 18.68 0.19 -36.49
CA GLY A 298 19.16 1.29 -37.34
C GLY A 298 18.42 2.62 -37.15
N ILE A 299 17.78 2.85 -36.00
CA ILE A 299 17.27 4.19 -35.66
C ILE A 299 18.49 5.13 -35.69
N PRO A 300 18.55 6.15 -36.56
CA PRO A 300 19.71 7.04 -36.61
C PRO A 300 19.99 7.71 -35.25
N THR A 301 18.93 7.92 -34.47
CA THR A 301 18.98 8.49 -33.13
C THR A 301 19.27 7.48 -32.01
N GLN A 302 19.44 6.19 -32.28
CA GLN A 302 19.77 5.20 -31.22
C GLN A 302 21.11 5.49 -30.53
N PHE A 303 21.99 6.25 -31.21
CA PHE A 303 23.26 6.73 -30.67
C PHE A 303 23.21 8.23 -30.30
N SER A 304 22.09 8.90 -30.55
CA SER A 304 21.88 10.29 -30.18
C SER A 304 21.39 10.37 -28.74
N PRO A 305 22.01 11.20 -27.89
CA PRO A 305 21.52 11.41 -26.55
C PRO A 305 20.10 11.99 -26.53
N HIS A 306 19.25 11.50 -25.62
CA HIS A 306 17.82 11.89 -25.54
C HIS A 306 17.56 13.38 -25.25
N TRP A 307 18.60 14.16 -24.90
CA TRP A 307 18.52 15.60 -24.67
C TRP A 307 18.86 16.45 -25.91
N GLU A 308 19.29 15.82 -27.01
CA GLU A 308 19.43 16.48 -28.31
C GLU A 308 18.05 16.49 -28.99
N ALA A 309 17.39 17.64 -28.96
CA ALA A 309 16.01 17.80 -29.41
C ALA A 309 15.83 17.46 -30.90
N GLY A 310 14.79 16.67 -31.20
CA GLY A 310 14.31 16.40 -32.55
C GLY A 310 13.96 14.92 -32.74
N MET A 311 12.71 14.53 -32.46
CA MET A 311 12.19 13.29 -33.03
C MET A 311 12.15 13.49 -34.56
N ALA A 312 13.17 13.01 -35.25
CA ALA A 312 13.13 12.89 -36.69
C ALA A 312 12.13 11.76 -37.02
N ILE A 313 10.84 12.11 -37.12
CA ILE A 313 9.77 11.22 -37.61
C ILE A 313 9.74 11.24 -39.16
N ALA A 314 10.88 11.54 -39.80
CA ALA A 314 11.02 11.38 -41.25
C ALA A 314 11.62 9.98 -41.49
N GLU A 315 10.90 9.14 -42.22
CA GLU A 315 11.22 7.74 -42.51
C GLU A 315 12.71 7.49 -42.79
N PRO A 316 13.46 6.83 -41.89
CA PRO A 316 14.88 6.57 -42.12
C PRO A 316 15.16 5.29 -42.93
N THR A 317 14.14 4.45 -43.20
CA THR A 317 14.36 3.09 -43.68
C THR A 317 14.35 2.92 -45.20
N ALA A 318 14.23 3.99 -46.00
CA ALA A 318 14.26 3.84 -47.46
C ALA A 318 15.62 3.39 -48.03
N GLU A 319 16.74 3.59 -47.30
CA GLU A 319 18.07 3.34 -47.88
C GLU A 319 19.07 2.54 -47.02
N THR A 320 18.68 2.06 -45.83
CA THR A 320 19.61 1.24 -45.03
C THR A 320 19.68 -0.18 -45.59
N ARG A 321 20.59 -0.41 -46.54
CA ARG A 321 21.02 -1.75 -46.94
C ARG A 321 21.46 -2.51 -45.69
N LEU A 322 20.69 -3.55 -45.34
CA LEU A 322 21.12 -4.59 -44.42
C LEU A 322 22.51 -5.06 -44.87
N ILE A 323 23.53 -4.82 -44.06
CA ILE A 323 24.83 -5.47 -44.25
C ILE A 323 24.63 -6.93 -43.80
N LEU A 324 24.08 -7.74 -44.69
CA LEU A 324 24.29 -9.19 -44.65
C LEU A 324 25.74 -9.39 -45.10
N ARG A 325 26.63 -9.71 -44.16
CA ARG A 325 27.92 -10.28 -44.51
C ARG A 325 27.67 -11.72 -44.95
N ASP A 326 27.92 -12.00 -46.22
CA ASP A 326 28.25 -13.35 -46.68
C ASP A 326 29.72 -13.62 -46.28
N GLU A 327 29.92 -14.12 -45.05
CA GLU A 327 31.08 -14.95 -44.65
C GLU A 327 30.64 -15.96 -43.59
#